data_AF-A0A2E7FCI7-F1
#
_entry.id   AF-A0A2E7FCI7-F1
#
_cell.length_a   1.000
_cell.length_b   1.000
_cell.length_c   1.000
_cell.angle_alpha   90.00
_cell.angle_beta   90.00
_cell.angle_gamma   90.00
#
_symmetry.space_group_name_H-M   'P 1'
#
loop_
_entity.id
_entity.type
_entity.pdbx_description
1 polymer ?
#
loop_
_entity_poly.entity_id
_entity_poly.type
_entity_poly.pdbx_seq_one_letter_code
_entity_poly.pdbx_strand_id
1 'polypeptide(L)'
;MLMKKIFFLILLTSNFVISQIYFPTNSQVKTVNNSYQAFTNATIHVSPYNVVKNATLLEKNGIIIAVGQNIDLPENTRIYDKSGKHLYASFIDLMTEFGIKKPIRNSSTGSRSAEYNSSRQGYYWNDHIL
;
A
#
# COMPACT_ATOMS: atom_id res chain seq x y z
N MET A 1 45.20 -43.39 -27.59
CA MET A 1 44.47 -43.87 -26.37
C MET A 1 43.88 -42.74 -25.53
N LEU A 2 44.56 -41.59 -25.37
CA LEU A 2 44.11 -40.44 -24.58
C LEU A 2 42.80 -39.80 -25.09
N MET A 3 42.67 -39.56 -26.41
CA MET A 3 41.47 -38.94 -27.00
C MET A 3 40.19 -39.78 -26.82
N LYS A 4 40.32 -41.11 -26.82
CA LYS A 4 39.19 -42.04 -26.60
C LYS A 4 38.70 -42.00 -25.14
N LYS A 5 39.61 -41.76 -24.19
CA LYS A 5 39.30 -41.57 -22.76
C LYS A 5 38.61 -40.23 -22.51
N ILE A 6 39.04 -39.17 -23.19
CA ILE A 6 38.40 -37.84 -23.11
C ILE A 6 36.98 -37.88 -23.67
N PHE A 7 36.76 -38.55 -24.79
CA PHE A 7 35.42 -38.75 -25.36
C PHE A 7 34.49 -39.49 -24.39
N PHE A 8 34.99 -40.56 -23.75
CA PHE A 8 34.21 -41.31 -22.76
C PHE A 8 33.89 -40.49 -21.51
N LEU A 9 34.79 -39.61 -21.09
CA LEU A 9 34.59 -38.71 -19.95
C LEU A 9 33.48 -37.68 -20.22
N ILE A 10 33.45 -37.11 -21.43
CA ILE A 10 32.41 -36.15 -21.86
C ILE A 10 31.04 -36.84 -21.97
N LEU A 11 31.02 -38.09 -22.46
CA LEU A 11 29.79 -38.89 -22.54
C LEU A 11 29.25 -39.29 -21.16
N LEU A 12 30.12 -39.43 -20.15
CA LEU A 12 29.75 -39.79 -18.80
C LEU A 12 29.12 -38.59 -18.05
N THR A 13 29.55 -37.36 -18.35
CA THR A 13 29.05 -36.14 -17.69
C THR A 13 27.74 -35.61 -18.28
N SER A 14 27.32 -36.05 -19.48
CA SER A 14 26.10 -35.56 -20.12
C SER A 14 24.78 -36.07 -19.50
N ASN A 15 24.84 -37.01 -18.56
CA ASN A 15 23.65 -37.61 -17.94
C ASN A 15 23.16 -36.86 -16.67
N PHE A 16 23.81 -35.78 -16.26
CA PHE A 16 23.43 -34.99 -15.08
C PHE A 16 22.68 -33.69 -15.43
N VAL A 17 21.72 -33.77 -16.34
CA VAL A 17 20.78 -32.66 -16.58
C VAL A 17 19.48 -32.96 -15.83
N ILE A 18 19.42 -32.55 -14.57
CA ILE A 18 18.15 -32.53 -13.83
C ILE A 18 17.43 -31.24 -14.23
N SER A 19 16.29 -31.38 -14.92
CA SER A 19 15.42 -30.24 -15.24
C SER A 19 14.90 -29.60 -13.95
N GLN A 20 14.70 -28.28 -13.99
CA GLN A 20 14.09 -27.55 -12.88
C GLN A 20 12.66 -28.06 -12.62
N ILE A 21 12.31 -28.24 -11.34
CA ILE A 21 10.94 -28.51 -10.92
C ILE A 21 10.17 -27.19 -11.00
N TYR A 22 9.29 -27.07 -11.99
CA TYR A 22 8.41 -25.90 -12.13
C TYR A 22 7.15 -26.11 -11.30
N PHE A 23 6.86 -25.19 -10.39
CA PHE A 23 5.57 -25.11 -9.71
C PHE A 23 4.72 -24.04 -10.39
N PRO A 24 3.56 -24.38 -10.96
CA PRO A 24 2.64 -23.37 -11.45
C PRO A 24 2.21 -22.48 -10.28
N THR A 25 2.44 -21.17 -10.38
CA THR A 25 1.96 -20.20 -9.40
C THR A 25 0.79 -19.43 -9.98
N ASN A 26 -0.27 -19.26 -9.19
CA ASN A 26 -1.44 -18.46 -9.59
C ASN A 26 -1.17 -16.95 -9.48
N SER A 27 0.05 -16.53 -9.11
CA SER A 27 0.43 -15.14 -8.87
C SER A 27 0.30 -14.23 -10.09
N GLN A 28 0.29 -14.79 -11.31
CA GLN A 28 0.13 -14.03 -12.56
C GLN A 28 -1.34 -13.95 -13.03
N VAL A 29 -2.26 -14.66 -12.39
CA VAL A 29 -3.69 -14.52 -12.67
C VAL A 29 -4.19 -13.30 -11.92
N LYS A 30 -4.47 -12.22 -12.64
CA LYS A 30 -5.15 -11.05 -12.08
C LYS A 30 -6.59 -11.43 -11.75
N THR A 31 -6.83 -11.87 -10.52
CA THR A 31 -8.19 -12.09 -10.02
C THR A 31 -8.76 -10.74 -9.60
N VAL A 32 -9.69 -10.21 -10.39
CA VAL A 32 -10.49 -9.06 -9.96
C VAL A 32 -11.50 -9.60 -8.96
N ASN A 33 -11.26 -9.36 -7.68
CA ASN A 33 -12.21 -9.76 -6.66
C ASN A 33 -13.46 -8.86 -6.79
N ASN A 34 -14.55 -9.42 -7.32
CA ASN A 34 -15.84 -8.74 -7.51
C ASN A 34 -16.87 -9.14 -6.43
N SER A 35 -16.41 -9.62 -5.27
CA SER A 35 -17.28 -9.99 -4.15
C SER A 35 -17.81 -8.74 -3.44
N TYR A 36 -19.06 -8.81 -2.98
CA TYR A 36 -19.56 -7.82 -2.04
C TYR A 36 -18.98 -8.05 -0.65
N GLN A 37 -18.85 -6.99 0.14
CA GLN A 37 -18.44 -7.06 1.53
C GLN A 37 -19.50 -6.38 2.38
N ALA A 38 -19.97 -7.05 3.43
CA ALA A 38 -20.95 -6.49 4.37
C ALA A 38 -20.35 -6.42 5.77
N PHE A 39 -20.44 -5.27 6.41
CA PHE A 39 -20.05 -5.05 7.80
C PHE A 39 -21.30 -4.89 8.65
N THR A 40 -21.71 -5.94 9.34
CA THR A 40 -23.01 -6.03 10.03
C THR A 40 -22.92 -5.70 11.51
N ASN A 41 -24.07 -5.42 12.13
CA ASN A 41 -24.23 -5.15 13.58
C ASN A 41 -23.39 -3.99 14.12
N ALA A 42 -22.95 -3.08 13.25
CA ALA A 42 -22.14 -1.93 13.64
C ALA A 42 -23.01 -0.75 14.08
N THR A 43 -22.43 0.16 14.87
CA THR A 43 -22.92 1.54 14.92
C THR A 43 -22.17 2.36 13.88
N ILE A 44 -22.88 2.81 12.83
CA ILE A 44 -22.27 3.48 11.69
C ILE A 44 -22.55 4.98 11.77
N HIS A 45 -21.50 5.79 11.74
CA HIS A 45 -21.56 7.24 11.71
C HIS A 45 -21.42 7.72 10.27
N VAL A 46 -22.55 7.96 9.60
CA VAL A 46 -22.59 8.39 8.19
C VAL A 46 -22.22 9.87 8.06
N SER A 47 -22.65 10.67 9.04
CA SER A 47 -22.27 12.07 9.18
C SER A 47 -22.25 12.45 10.67
N PRO A 48 -21.72 13.63 11.06
CA PRO A 48 -21.70 14.05 12.46
C PRO A 48 -23.07 14.01 13.17
N TYR A 49 -24.16 14.14 12.40
CA TYR A 49 -25.53 14.17 12.92
C TYR A 49 -26.35 12.93 12.56
N ASN A 50 -25.78 12.00 11.78
CA ASN A 50 -26.48 10.80 11.32
C ASN A 50 -25.73 9.54 11.76
N VAL A 51 -26.27 8.89 12.79
CA VAL A 51 -25.72 7.67 13.38
C VAL A 51 -26.77 6.57 13.33
N VAL A 52 -26.42 5.45 12.72
CA VAL A 52 -27.31 4.29 12.56
C VAL A 52 -26.77 3.14 13.41
N LYS A 53 -27.53 2.71 14.42
CA LYS A 53 -27.16 1.59 15.32
C LYS A 53 -27.59 0.26 14.72
N ASN A 54 -26.91 -0.83 15.09
CA ASN A 54 -27.19 -2.20 14.63
C ASN A 54 -27.37 -2.28 13.11
N ALA A 55 -26.52 -1.56 12.39
CA ALA A 55 -26.61 -1.37 10.96
C ALA A 55 -25.57 -2.20 10.20
N THR A 56 -25.81 -2.32 8.90
CA THR A 56 -24.94 -2.95 7.93
C THR A 56 -24.41 -1.90 6.96
N LEU A 57 -23.11 -1.97 6.66
CA LEU A 57 -22.49 -1.28 5.53
C LEU A 57 -22.20 -2.30 4.43
N LEU A 58 -22.75 -2.10 3.24
CA LEU A 58 -22.50 -2.94 2.08
C LEU A 58 -21.56 -2.21 1.11
N GLU A 59 -20.50 -2.89 0.71
CA GLU A 59 -19.42 -2.39 -0.14
C GLU A 59 -19.21 -3.33 -1.32
N LYS A 60 -18.88 -2.76 -2.48
CA LYS A 60 -18.42 -3.49 -3.66
C LYS A 60 -17.23 -2.76 -4.26
N ASN A 61 -16.11 -3.47 -4.42
CA ASN A 61 -14.90 -2.95 -5.07
C ASN A 61 -14.40 -1.61 -4.47
N GLY A 62 -14.43 -1.47 -3.14
CA GLY A 62 -14.02 -0.25 -2.44
C GLY A 62 -15.07 0.87 -2.42
N ILE A 63 -16.23 0.67 -3.03
CA ILE A 63 -17.32 1.65 -3.06
C ILE A 63 -18.44 1.20 -2.13
N ILE A 64 -18.86 2.09 -1.23
CA ILE A 64 -20.03 1.88 -0.38
C ILE A 64 -21.28 2.00 -1.24
N ILE A 65 -22.09 0.95 -1.28
CA ILE A 65 -23.32 0.92 -2.09
C ILE A 65 -24.60 1.07 -1.25
N ALA A 66 -24.57 0.73 0.04
CA ALA A 66 -25.70 0.91 0.95
C ALA A 66 -25.27 0.92 2.42
N VAL A 67 -26.01 1.66 3.25
CA VAL A 67 -25.88 1.69 4.72
C VAL A 67 -27.28 1.69 5.36
N GLY A 68 -27.54 0.80 6.32
CA GLY A 68 -28.86 0.68 6.96
C GLY A 68 -29.04 -0.62 7.76
N GLN A 69 -30.17 -0.76 8.46
CA GLN A 69 -30.45 -1.92 9.32
C GLN A 69 -30.95 -3.15 8.54
N ASN A 70 -31.73 -2.93 7.48
CA ASN A 70 -32.37 -3.99 6.70
C ASN A 70 -31.85 -3.95 5.25
N ILE A 71 -30.57 -4.27 5.06
CA ILE A 71 -29.98 -4.36 3.72
C ILE A 71 -30.07 -5.80 3.24
N ASP A 72 -30.67 -5.99 2.07
CA ASP A 72 -30.63 -7.27 1.35
C ASP A 72 -29.21 -7.52 0.84
N LEU A 73 -28.62 -8.63 1.28
CA LEU A 73 -27.26 -9.01 0.92
C LEU A 73 -27.27 -9.92 -0.32
N PRO A 74 -26.55 -9.58 -1.40
CA PRO A 74 -26.32 -10.50 -2.50
C PRO A 74 -25.68 -11.82 -2.03
N GLU A 75 -25.98 -12.94 -2.69
CA GLU A 75 -25.49 -14.27 -2.26
C GLU A 75 -23.95 -14.37 -2.20
N ASN A 76 -23.25 -13.64 -3.06
CA ASN A 76 -21.79 -13.60 -3.11
C ASN A 76 -21.18 -12.54 -2.15
N THR A 77 -21.86 -12.24 -1.04
CA THR A 77 -21.41 -11.26 -0.04
C THR A 77 -20.59 -11.92 1.05
N ARG A 78 -19.40 -11.37 1.30
CA ARG A 78 -18.59 -11.72 2.46
C ARG A 78 -19.03 -10.89 3.67
N ILE A 79 -19.51 -11.57 4.70
CA ILE A 79 -20.06 -10.92 5.90
C ILE A 79 -18.99 -10.82 6.99
N TYR A 80 -18.90 -9.64 7.59
CA TYR A 80 -18.02 -9.31 8.69
C TYR A 80 -18.84 -8.74 9.85
N ASP A 81 -18.96 -9.48 10.94
CA ASP A 81 -19.63 -9.00 12.15
C ASP A 81 -18.79 -7.93 12.85
N LYS A 82 -19.41 -6.78 13.10
CA LYS A 82 -18.84 -5.61 13.78
C LYS A 82 -19.67 -5.23 15.01
N SER A 83 -20.34 -6.19 15.63
CA SER A 83 -21.02 -6.04 16.92
C SER A 83 -20.19 -5.28 17.95
N GLY A 84 -20.81 -4.29 18.59
CA GLY A 84 -20.17 -3.43 19.60
C GLY A 84 -19.13 -2.45 19.05
N LYS A 85 -18.88 -2.41 17.73
CA LYS A 85 -17.93 -1.50 17.11
C LYS A 85 -18.61 -0.30 16.47
N HIS A 86 -17.85 0.78 16.34
CA HIS A 86 -18.24 1.98 15.64
C HIS A 86 -17.48 2.08 14.32
N LEU A 87 -18.20 2.35 13.22
CA LEU A 87 -17.64 2.64 11.91
C LEU A 87 -17.75 4.14 11.64
N TYR A 88 -16.63 4.76 11.25
CA TYR A 88 -16.54 6.17 10.86
C TYR A 88 -15.91 6.26 9.46
N ALA A 89 -16.20 7.36 8.76
CA ALA A 89 -15.37 7.77 7.65
C ALA A 89 -13.92 7.95 8.13
N SER A 90 -12.96 7.57 7.29
CA SER A 90 -11.55 7.78 7.60
C SER A 90 -11.25 9.27 7.74
N PHE A 91 -10.28 9.60 8.60
CA PHE A 91 -9.84 10.98 8.76
C PHE A 91 -9.04 11.43 7.54
N ILE A 92 -9.21 12.70 7.17
CA ILE A 92 -8.42 13.39 6.15
C ILE A 92 -7.50 14.36 6.88
N ASP A 93 -6.20 14.14 6.77
CA ASP A 93 -5.18 15.07 7.28
C ASP A 93 -4.83 16.08 6.18
N LEU A 94 -5.09 17.36 6.45
CA LEU A 94 -4.86 18.45 5.51
C LEU A 94 -3.42 18.97 5.56
N MET A 95 -2.66 18.68 6.61
CA MET A 95 -1.33 19.23 6.87
C MET A 95 -0.43 18.16 7.46
N THR A 96 0.35 17.50 6.59
CA THR A 96 1.32 16.48 7.00
C THR A 96 2.74 16.85 6.57
N GLU A 97 3.70 16.64 7.47
CA GLU A 97 5.14 16.67 7.12
C GLU A 97 5.63 15.29 6.63
N PHE A 98 4.73 14.30 6.47
CA PHE A 98 5.08 12.96 6.05
C PHE A 98 5.76 12.99 4.67
N GLY A 99 6.96 12.39 4.58
CA GLY A 99 7.77 12.36 3.36
C GLY A 99 8.58 13.64 3.10
N ILE A 100 8.42 14.69 3.93
CA ILE A 100 9.21 15.91 3.83
C ILE A 100 10.48 15.75 4.68
N LYS A 101 11.64 15.91 4.05
CA LYS A 101 12.91 15.95 4.78
C LYS A 101 12.93 17.22 5.65
N LYS A 102 13.04 17.05 6.96
CA LYS A 102 13.16 18.18 7.89
C LYS A 102 14.38 19.03 7.52
N PRO A 103 14.28 20.36 7.56
CA PRO A 103 15.41 21.23 7.29
C PRO A 103 16.51 20.93 8.32
N ILE A 104 17.70 20.61 7.83
CA ILE A 104 18.87 20.43 8.68
C ILE A 104 19.37 21.83 9.01
N ARG A 105 19.26 22.22 10.28
CA ARG A 105 19.91 23.44 10.75
C ARG A 105 21.41 23.20 10.71
N ASN A 106 22.12 23.95 9.88
CA ASN A 106 23.58 23.94 9.90
C ASN A 106 24.02 24.36 11.30
N SER A 107 24.62 23.43 12.04
CA SER A 107 25.22 23.69 13.34
C SER A 107 26.58 24.37 13.14
N SER A 108 26.59 25.55 12.52
CA SER A 108 27.66 26.51 12.74
C SER A 108 27.34 27.25 14.02
N THR A 109 27.83 26.68 15.11
CA THR A 109 27.92 27.29 16.43
C THR A 109 28.34 28.75 16.32
N GLY A 110 27.41 29.69 16.53
CA GLY A 110 27.70 31.07 16.91
C GLY A 110 28.50 31.97 15.94
N SER A 111 28.71 31.62 14.67
CA SER A 111 29.39 32.55 13.76
C SER A 111 28.43 33.63 13.27
N ARG A 112 28.47 34.80 13.90
CA ARG A 112 27.87 36.06 13.41
C ARG A 112 28.66 36.61 12.21
N SER A 113 28.96 35.76 11.25
CA SER A 113 29.63 36.15 10.01
C SER A 113 28.58 36.56 8.98
N ALA A 114 28.78 37.71 8.33
CA ALA A 114 27.96 38.09 7.19
C ALA A 114 28.09 37.02 6.08
N GLU A 115 26.95 36.53 5.60
CA GLU A 115 26.91 35.71 4.39
C GLU A 115 26.86 36.64 3.18
N TYR A 116 27.91 36.58 2.35
CA TYR A 116 28.04 37.41 1.14
C TYR A 116 27.71 36.64 -0.14
N ASN A 117 27.57 35.32 -0.07
CA ASN A 117 27.36 34.43 -1.22
C ASN A 117 26.02 33.70 -1.10
N SER A 118 25.43 33.34 -2.24
CA SER A 118 24.21 32.53 -2.28
C SER A 118 24.49 31.08 -1.87
N SER A 119 23.68 30.56 -0.96
CA SER A 119 23.65 29.16 -0.52
C SER A 119 23.00 28.22 -1.54
N ARG A 120 22.11 28.76 -2.40
CA ARG A 120 21.35 28.01 -3.42
C ARG A 120 21.81 28.36 -4.84
N GLN A 121 21.76 27.39 -5.75
CA GLN A 121 22.05 27.60 -7.18
C GLN A 121 20.78 28.05 -7.92
N GLY A 122 20.88 29.17 -8.66
CA GLY A 122 19.80 29.72 -9.49
C GLY A 122 20.05 31.18 -9.87
N TYR A 123 19.38 31.68 -10.92
CA TYR A 123 19.42 33.10 -11.28
C TYR A 123 18.40 33.88 -10.46
N TYR A 124 18.78 35.08 -9.99
CA TYR A 124 17.92 36.01 -9.25
C TYR A 124 17.37 35.50 -7.91
N TRP A 125 18.11 34.62 -7.25
CA TRP A 125 17.76 34.15 -5.92
C TRP A 125 18.37 35.07 -4.85
N ASN A 126 17.55 35.68 -4.00
CA ASN A 126 18.02 36.45 -2.85
C ASN A 126 17.79 35.64 -1.57
N ASP A 127 18.87 35.13 -0.99
CA ASP A 127 18.83 34.36 0.26
C ASP A 127 18.40 35.18 1.50
N HIS A 128 18.27 36.51 1.36
CA HIS A 128 17.82 37.42 2.43
C HIS A 128 16.35 37.82 2.35
N ILE A 129 15.58 37.31 1.38
CA ILE A 129 14.12 37.52 1.31
C ILE A 129 13.44 36.30 1.96
N LEU A 130 12.68 36.55 3.03
CA LEU A 130 11.87 35.57 3.76
C LEU A 130 10.48 35.39 3.14
#